data_AF-A0AAD6RYH8-F1
#
_entry.id   AF-A0AAD6RYH8-F1
#
_cell.length_a   1.000
_cell.length_b   1.000
_cell.length_c   1.000
_cell.angle_alpha   90.00
_cell.angle_beta   90.00
_cell.angle_gamma   90.00
#
_symmetry.space_group_name_H-M   'P 1'
#
loop_
_entity.id
_entity.type
_entity.pdbx_description
1 polymer ?
#
loop_
_entity_poly.entity_id
_entity_poly.type
_entity_poly.pdbx_seq_one_letter_code
_entity_poly.pdbx_strand_id
1 'polypeptide(L)'
;MSGGISDAEKIRIGDTRGHVIDLDPSALSKNSIVIMDGSEPFVTTAEEMAAAIPDRGPLVRACGTCHKTPASMGVQEFSKCASCGMTRYCSRQCQASDWKEHKAICKERVAQVGRLAAQRETARLAGKRFCTPMTIQTWYRNQSAAIEHAAFHILEVYKGPKASLLRTHVAVFTVRVDEKTPEDPDLVRFFNVLALPLDEFAQQMRMDKMNLDRCKKAARTQMMVLYFVDMQDWLHHIEFHGPPSSEPYTRGEKNSRQTLACPCHHEAEWWAAKRAGGSGVENSRTEVRRANSHGVVST
;
A
#
# COMPACT_ATOMS: atom_id res chain seq x y z
N MET A 1 -27.76 -28.46 41.67
CA MET A 1 -27.97 -27.19 40.94
C MET A 1 -27.25 -26.13 41.77
N SER A 2 -26.23 -25.41 41.33
CA SER A 2 -25.78 -25.00 39.99
C SER A 2 -24.31 -24.61 40.14
N GLY A 3 -23.39 -25.33 39.50
CA GLY A 3 -22.00 -24.90 39.37
C GLY A 3 -21.95 -23.77 38.34
N GLY A 4 -21.62 -22.57 38.81
CA GLY A 4 -21.48 -21.39 37.96
C GLY A 4 -20.39 -21.61 36.91
N ILE A 5 -20.74 -21.32 35.67
CA ILE A 5 -19.82 -21.32 34.53
C ILE A 5 -18.77 -20.24 34.79
N SER A 6 -17.51 -20.63 34.63
CA SER A 6 -16.30 -19.87 34.92
C SER A 6 -16.26 -18.48 34.29
N ASP A 7 -15.78 -17.49 35.04
CA ASP A 7 -15.23 -16.23 34.52
C ASP A 7 -14.15 -16.56 33.50
N ALA A 8 -14.47 -16.46 32.20
CA ALA A 8 -13.47 -16.60 31.16
C ALA A 8 -12.46 -15.45 31.29
N GLU A 9 -11.19 -15.78 31.47
CA GLU A 9 -10.09 -14.83 31.57
C GLU A 9 -10.05 -13.97 30.28
N LYS A 10 -10.38 -12.68 30.40
CA LYS A 10 -10.47 -11.77 29.25
C LYS A 10 -9.10 -11.63 28.57
N ILE A 11 -9.08 -11.56 27.25
CA ILE A 11 -7.84 -11.32 26.49
C ILE A 11 -7.57 -9.81 26.47
N ARG A 12 -6.45 -9.41 27.05
CA ARG A 12 -6.08 -8.00 27.20
C ARG A 12 -5.13 -7.56 26.08
N ILE A 13 -5.58 -6.64 25.22
CA ILE A 13 -4.80 -6.11 24.10
C ILE A 13 -4.50 -4.63 24.33
N GLY A 14 -3.22 -4.25 24.25
CA GLY A 14 -2.77 -2.86 24.34
C GLY A 14 -2.40 -2.27 22.97
N ASP A 15 -2.79 -1.03 22.69
CA ASP A 15 -2.28 -0.25 21.55
C ASP A 15 -0.98 0.49 21.91
N THR A 16 -0.29 1.03 20.90
CA THR A 16 0.98 1.78 21.08
C THR A 16 0.81 3.13 21.77
N ARG A 17 -0.44 3.57 22.00
CA ARG A 17 -0.80 4.80 22.73
C ARG A 17 -1.17 4.50 24.18
N GLY A 18 -1.07 3.25 24.62
CA GLY A 18 -1.39 2.82 25.97
C GLY A 18 -2.88 2.58 26.23
N HIS A 19 -3.73 2.60 25.20
CA HIS A 19 -5.11 2.14 25.34
C HIS A 19 -5.11 0.63 25.51
N VAL A 20 -5.92 0.15 26.44
CA VAL A 20 -6.04 -1.27 26.72
C VAL A 20 -7.49 -1.69 26.61
N ILE A 21 -7.74 -2.73 25.83
CA ILE A 21 -9.07 -3.28 25.60
C ILE A 21 -9.10 -4.72 26.09
N ASP A 22 -10.16 -5.07 26.80
CA ASP A 22 -10.45 -6.43 27.22
C ASP A 22 -11.43 -7.07 26.24
N LEU A 23 -11.01 -8.16 25.61
CA LEU A 23 -11.83 -8.95 24.71
C LEU A 23 -12.38 -10.18 25.43
N ASP A 24 -13.65 -10.46 25.20
CA ASP A 24 -14.26 -11.72 25.59
C ASP A 24 -13.75 -12.84 24.66
N PRO A 25 -13.05 -13.87 25.17
CA PRO A 25 -12.55 -14.96 24.33
C PRO A 25 -13.67 -15.72 23.62
N SER A 26 -14.88 -15.72 24.16
CA SER A 26 -16.04 -16.37 23.53
C SER A 26 -16.52 -15.65 22.26
N ALA A 27 -16.15 -14.38 22.09
CA ALA A 27 -16.41 -13.60 20.88
C ALA A 27 -15.33 -13.80 19.80
N LEU A 28 -14.27 -14.57 20.09
CA LEU A 28 -13.18 -14.85 19.15
C LEU A 28 -13.28 -16.30 18.63
N SER A 29 -13.24 -16.45 17.32
CA SER A 29 -13.02 -17.73 16.65
C SER A 29 -11.54 -17.91 16.31
N LYS A 30 -11.15 -19.15 15.98
CA LYS A 30 -9.83 -19.40 15.39
C LYS A 30 -9.66 -18.51 14.15
N ASN A 31 -8.51 -17.83 14.03
CA ASN A 31 -8.18 -16.86 12.99
C ASN A 31 -8.98 -15.53 13.02
N SER A 32 -9.59 -15.18 14.15
CA SER A 32 -10.14 -13.83 14.32
C SER A 32 -9.04 -12.77 14.21
N ILE A 33 -9.35 -11.72 13.44
CA ILE A 33 -8.57 -10.49 13.30
C ILE A 33 -9.25 -9.42 14.16
N VAL A 34 -8.47 -8.78 15.02
CA VAL A 34 -8.94 -7.65 15.83
C VAL A 34 -8.31 -6.37 15.28
N ILE A 35 -9.16 -5.45 14.82
CA ILE A 35 -8.78 -4.14 14.32
C ILE A 35 -9.10 -3.11 15.40
N MET A 36 -8.07 -2.37 15.81
CA MET A 36 -8.19 -1.31 16.82
C MET A 36 -8.35 0.03 16.12
N ASP A 37 -9.57 0.57 16.04
CA ASP A 37 -9.85 1.91 15.50
C ASP A 37 -10.57 2.78 16.53
N GLY A 38 -9.81 3.34 17.46
CA GLY A 38 -10.37 4.17 18.53
C GLY A 38 -10.86 3.36 19.73
N SER A 39 -12.07 3.63 20.21
CA SER A 39 -12.57 3.17 21.52
C SER A 39 -13.13 1.75 21.54
N GLU A 40 -13.56 1.20 20.41
CA GLU A 40 -14.10 -0.16 20.34
C GLU A 40 -13.33 -1.02 19.33
N PRO A 41 -12.98 -2.27 19.71
CA PRO A 41 -12.29 -3.19 18.82
C PRO A 41 -13.27 -3.75 17.79
N PHE A 42 -12.89 -3.71 16.52
CA PHE A 42 -13.62 -4.41 15.47
C PHE A 42 -13.05 -5.82 15.32
N VAL A 43 -13.85 -6.84 15.59
CA VAL A 43 -13.49 -8.25 15.42
C VAL A 43 -14.07 -8.77 14.11
N THR A 44 -13.24 -9.40 13.30
CA THR A 44 -13.64 -10.05 12.03
C THR A 44 -12.79 -11.29 11.78
N THR A 45 -12.95 -11.98 10.65
CA THR A 45 -12.03 -13.04 10.20
C THR A 45 -11.23 -12.61 8.97
N ALA A 46 -10.18 -13.35 8.64
CA ALA A 46 -9.45 -13.14 7.39
C ALA A 46 -10.35 -13.31 6.15
N GLU A 47 -11.27 -14.27 6.19
CA GLU A 47 -12.23 -14.51 5.11
C GLU A 47 -13.23 -13.36 4.96
N GLU A 48 -13.79 -12.87 6.06
CA GLU A 48 -14.72 -11.74 6.06
C GLU A 48 -14.04 -10.45 5.59
N MET A 49 -12.82 -10.19 6.06
CA MET A 49 -12.05 -9.03 5.62
C MET A 49 -11.72 -9.14 4.12
N ALA A 50 -11.34 -10.33 3.64
CA ALA A 50 -11.10 -10.55 2.21
C ALA A 50 -12.38 -10.36 1.38
N ALA A 51 -13.54 -10.81 1.88
CA ALA A 51 -14.83 -10.63 1.24
C ALA A 51 -15.29 -9.17 1.20
N ALA A 52 -14.84 -8.33 2.14
CA ALA A 52 -15.12 -6.90 2.16
C ALA A 52 -14.31 -6.11 1.11
N ILE A 53 -13.19 -6.66 0.63
CA ILE A 53 -12.37 -6.03 -0.41
C ILE A 53 -13.03 -6.27 -1.77
N PRO A 54 -13.53 -5.23 -2.46
CA PRO A 54 -14.16 -5.40 -3.77
C PRO A 54 -13.12 -5.88 -4.78
N ASP A 55 -13.47 -6.92 -5.54
CA ASP A 55 -12.70 -7.30 -6.72
C ASP A 55 -12.92 -6.23 -7.81
N ARG A 56 -11.89 -5.41 -8.00
CA ARG A 56 -11.84 -4.33 -9.00
C ARG A 56 -11.03 -4.74 -10.23
N GLY A 57 -10.60 -6.00 -10.28
CA GLY A 57 -9.67 -6.51 -11.27
C GLY A 57 -8.21 -6.18 -10.95
N PRO A 58 -7.28 -6.58 -11.84
CA PRO A 58 -5.85 -6.39 -11.60
C PRO A 58 -5.44 -4.93 -11.74
N LEU A 59 -4.49 -4.51 -10.89
CA LEU A 59 -3.81 -3.22 -11.01
C LEU A 59 -3.33 -2.95 -12.43
N VAL A 60 -3.87 -1.91 -13.05
CA VAL A 60 -3.65 -1.63 -14.47
C VAL A 60 -2.44 -0.72 -14.68
N ARG A 61 -1.50 -1.16 -15.53
CA ARG A 61 -0.37 -0.33 -15.97
C ARG A 61 -0.77 0.54 -17.16
N ALA A 62 -0.75 1.85 -16.95
CA ALA A 62 -1.05 2.84 -17.97
C ALA A 62 0.04 2.93 -19.06
N CYS A 63 -0.31 3.57 -20.18
CA CYS A 63 0.65 3.90 -21.23
C CYS A 63 1.71 4.85 -20.67
N GLY A 64 3.00 4.58 -20.93
CA GLY A 64 4.11 5.43 -20.47
C GLY A 64 4.07 6.86 -21.01
N THR A 65 3.35 7.09 -22.11
CA THR A 65 3.28 8.38 -22.82
C THR A 65 1.99 9.13 -22.57
N CYS A 66 0.85 8.48 -22.83
CA CYS A 66 -0.46 9.14 -22.81
C CYS A 66 -1.29 8.83 -21.57
N HIS A 67 -0.78 7.97 -20.68
CA HIS A 67 -1.38 7.61 -19.39
C HIS A 67 -2.80 7.01 -19.45
N LYS A 68 -3.32 6.75 -20.65
CA LYS A 68 -4.52 5.92 -20.84
C LYS A 68 -4.29 4.52 -20.30
N THR A 69 -5.35 3.82 -19.92
CA THR A 69 -5.31 2.42 -19.49
C THR A 69 -5.79 1.50 -20.62
N PRO A 70 -5.38 0.23 -20.66
CA PRO A 70 -5.95 -0.80 -21.55
C PRO A 70 -7.48 -0.76 -21.62
N ALA A 71 -8.15 -0.71 -20.46
CA ALA A 71 -9.61 -0.62 -20.37
C ALA A 71 -10.17 0.60 -21.11
N SER A 72 -9.57 1.79 -20.94
CA SER A 72 -10.01 3.01 -21.64
C SER A 72 -9.83 2.97 -23.17
N MET A 73 -9.08 1.99 -23.68
CA MET A 73 -8.82 1.79 -25.10
C MET A 73 -9.44 0.50 -25.65
N GLY A 74 -10.23 -0.22 -24.84
CA GLY A 74 -10.88 -1.48 -25.26
C GLY A 74 -9.89 -2.61 -25.56
N VAL A 75 -8.70 -2.60 -24.95
CA VAL A 75 -7.70 -3.66 -25.13
C VAL A 75 -7.39 -4.33 -23.80
N GLN A 76 -7.02 -5.62 -23.84
CA GLN A 76 -6.69 -6.38 -22.63
C GLN A 76 -5.36 -5.91 -22.03
N GLU A 77 -4.36 -5.65 -22.86
CA GLU A 77 -3.07 -5.15 -22.40
C GLU A 77 -2.35 -4.30 -23.45
N PHE A 78 -1.38 -3.51 -23.00
CA PHE A 78 -0.50 -2.72 -23.85
C PHE A 78 0.82 -3.41 -24.12
N SER A 79 1.39 -3.16 -25.29
CA SER A 79 2.69 -3.68 -25.72
C SER A 79 3.80 -3.22 -24.77
N LYS A 80 4.66 -4.16 -24.38
CA LYS A 80 5.84 -3.89 -23.54
C LYS A 80 6.98 -3.35 -24.40
N CYS A 81 7.82 -2.49 -23.82
CA CYS A 81 9.08 -2.10 -24.44
C CYS A 81 9.93 -3.36 -24.69
N ALA A 82 10.31 -3.62 -25.94
CA ALA A 82 11.05 -4.84 -26.30
C ALA A 82 12.44 -4.95 -25.63
N SER A 83 13.03 -3.82 -25.23
CA SER A 83 14.34 -3.81 -24.59
C SER A 83 14.27 -4.07 -23.08
N CYS A 84 13.50 -3.27 -22.33
CA CYS A 84 13.45 -3.43 -20.87
C CYS A 84 12.29 -4.30 -20.37
N GLY A 85 11.27 -4.59 -21.18
CA GLY A 85 10.07 -5.34 -20.77
C GLY A 85 9.15 -4.64 -19.76
N MET A 86 9.56 -3.51 -19.20
CA MET A 86 8.92 -2.92 -18.00
C MET A 86 7.90 -1.82 -18.31
N THR A 87 8.19 -0.91 -19.25
CA THR A 87 7.23 0.14 -19.66
C THR A 87 6.28 -0.41 -20.71
N ARG A 88 5.00 -0.01 -20.65
CA ARG A 88 3.97 -0.40 -21.61
C ARG A 88 3.49 0.80 -22.43
N TYR A 89 3.11 0.55 -23.69
CA TYR A 89 2.64 1.58 -24.62
C TYR A 89 1.43 1.08 -25.40
N CYS A 90 0.44 1.97 -25.57
CA CYS A 90 -0.74 1.67 -26.38
C CYS A 90 -0.45 1.64 -27.89
N SER A 91 0.66 2.24 -28.33
CA SER A 91 1.07 2.27 -29.75
C SER A 91 2.57 2.49 -29.89
N ARG A 92 3.12 2.16 -31.07
CA ARG A 92 4.50 2.48 -31.45
C ARG A 92 4.77 3.99 -31.43
N GLN A 93 3.77 4.80 -31.78
CA GLN A 93 3.88 6.26 -31.74
C GLN A 93 4.09 6.76 -30.30
N CYS A 94 3.33 6.23 -29.33
CA CYS A 94 3.53 6.55 -27.93
C CYS A 94 4.94 6.18 -27.46
N GLN A 95 5.40 4.96 -27.80
CA GLN A 95 6.75 4.52 -27.47
C GLN A 95 7.83 5.43 -28.06
N ALA A 96 7.71 5.82 -29.33
CA ALA A 96 8.67 6.69 -30.00
C ALA A 96 8.69 8.11 -29.38
N SER A 97 7.52 8.64 -29.02
CA SER A 97 7.39 9.95 -28.36
C SER A 97 8.02 9.96 -26.96
N ASP A 98 7.86 8.89 -26.20
CA ASP A 98 8.42 8.76 -24.84
C ASP A 98 9.93 8.43 -24.85
N TRP A 99 10.49 8.02 -26.00
CA TRP A 99 11.87 7.51 -26.07
C TRP A 99 12.92 8.48 -25.51
N LYS A 100 12.77 9.79 -25.73
CA LYS A 100 13.71 10.79 -25.20
C LYS A 100 13.84 10.72 -23.67
N GLU A 101 12.73 10.49 -22.98
CA GLU A 101 12.70 10.37 -21.52
C GLU A 101 12.95 8.92 -21.07
N HIS A 102 12.36 7.94 -21.77
CA HIS A 102 12.46 6.53 -21.41
C HIS A 102 13.86 5.93 -21.60
N LYS A 103 14.65 6.41 -22.57
CA LYS A 103 15.92 5.78 -22.96
C LYS A 103 16.88 5.55 -21.80
N ALA A 104 17.05 6.54 -20.92
CA ALA A 104 17.93 6.42 -19.75
C ALA A 104 17.45 5.31 -18.80
N ILE A 105 16.15 5.31 -18.49
CA ILE A 105 15.51 4.31 -17.62
C ILE A 105 15.54 2.91 -18.27
N CYS A 106 15.35 2.84 -19.58
CA CYS A 106 15.39 1.58 -20.34
C CYS A 106 16.77 0.94 -20.21
N LYS A 107 17.84 1.72 -20.43
CA LYS A 107 19.22 1.25 -20.28
C LYS A 107 19.52 0.81 -18.85
N GLU A 108 19.10 1.60 -17.87
CA GLU A 108 19.32 1.28 -16.46
C GLU A 108 18.66 -0.03 -16.05
N ARG A 109 17.40 -0.25 -16.46
CA ARG A 109 16.68 -1.51 -16.19
C ARG A 109 17.36 -2.71 -16.83
N VAL A 110 17.81 -2.59 -18.08
CA VAL A 110 18.54 -3.67 -18.77
C VAL A 110 19.86 -3.98 -18.06
N ALA A 111 20.62 -2.95 -17.69
CA ALA A 111 21.87 -3.12 -16.95
C ALA A 111 21.63 -3.75 -15.57
N GLN A 112 20.55 -3.37 -14.88
CA GLN A 112 20.17 -3.91 -13.58
C GLN A 112 19.95 -5.42 -13.64
N VAL A 113 19.27 -5.95 -14.68
CA VAL A 113 19.06 -7.41 -14.83
C VAL A 113 20.39 -8.16 -14.87
N GLY A 114 21.36 -7.69 -15.66
CA GLY A 114 22.68 -8.31 -15.73
C GLY A 114 23.45 -8.24 -14.41
N ARG A 115 23.40 -7.09 -13.73
CA ARG A 115 24.04 -6.93 -12.41
C ARG A 115 23.42 -7.84 -11.35
N LEU A 116 22.09 -7.96 -11.32
CA LEU A 116 21.39 -8.83 -10.37
C LEU A 116 21.76 -10.30 -10.57
N ALA A 117 21.90 -10.77 -11.81
CA ALA A 117 22.34 -12.13 -12.09
C ALA A 117 23.76 -12.41 -11.55
N ALA A 118 24.70 -11.48 -11.76
CA ALA A 118 26.05 -11.60 -11.23
C ALA A 118 26.11 -11.51 -9.69
N GLN A 119 25.30 -10.63 -9.09
CA GLN A 119 25.18 -10.50 -7.64
C GLN A 119 24.60 -11.75 -7.00
N ARG A 120 23.58 -12.36 -7.63
CA ARG A 120 22.98 -13.63 -7.18
C ARG A 120 24.03 -14.73 -7.08
N GLU A 121 24.82 -14.89 -8.14
CA GLU A 121 25.88 -15.91 -8.17
C GLU A 121 26.97 -15.62 -7.14
N THR A 122 27.38 -14.37 -7.00
CA THR A 122 28.38 -13.96 -6.00
C THR A 122 27.88 -14.25 -4.57
N ALA A 123 26.62 -13.92 -4.28
CA ALA A 123 26.02 -14.18 -2.98
C ALA A 123 25.91 -15.68 -2.68
N ARG A 124 25.50 -16.47 -3.69
CA ARG A 124 25.46 -17.95 -3.61
C ARG A 124 26.82 -18.53 -3.25
N LEU A 125 27.89 -18.11 -3.93
CA LEU A 125 29.25 -18.58 -3.66
C LEU A 125 29.76 -18.14 -2.29
N ALA A 126 29.37 -16.95 -1.81
CA ALA A 126 29.76 -16.43 -0.51
C ALA A 126 28.89 -16.97 0.65
N GLY A 127 27.89 -17.82 0.39
CA GLY A 127 26.92 -18.25 1.39
C GLY A 127 26.11 -17.09 1.98
N LYS A 128 25.98 -15.98 1.25
CA LYS A 128 25.28 -14.77 1.69
C LYS A 128 23.86 -14.77 1.17
N ARG A 129 22.97 -14.18 1.96
CA ARG A 129 21.58 -13.91 1.58
C ARG A 129 21.54 -13.01 0.34
N PHE A 130 20.66 -13.33 -0.60
CA PHE A 130 20.39 -12.53 -1.79
C PHE A 130 18.89 -12.28 -1.90
N CYS A 131 18.50 -11.01 -2.03
CA CYS A 131 17.11 -10.61 -2.24
C CYS A 131 17.05 -9.64 -3.41
N THR A 132 15.89 -9.56 -4.07
CA THR A 132 15.69 -8.64 -5.19
C THR A 132 14.37 -7.89 -5.04
N PRO A 133 14.27 -6.67 -5.59
CA PRO A 133 12.98 -5.97 -5.65
C PRO A 133 11.89 -6.76 -6.40
N MET A 134 12.29 -7.77 -7.21
CA MET A 134 11.35 -8.61 -7.94
C MET A 134 10.58 -9.58 -7.04
N THR A 135 11.12 -9.96 -5.88
CA THR A 135 10.37 -10.71 -4.87
C THR A 135 9.17 -9.89 -4.39
N ILE A 136 9.41 -8.63 -4.00
CA ILE A 136 8.37 -7.68 -3.60
C ILE A 136 7.40 -7.42 -4.76
N GLN A 137 7.91 -7.29 -5.98
CA GLN A 137 7.07 -7.10 -7.17
C GLN A 137 6.11 -8.26 -7.40
N THR A 138 6.62 -9.49 -7.32
CA THR A 138 5.82 -10.70 -7.53
C THR A 138 4.78 -10.84 -6.43
N TRP A 139 5.19 -10.64 -5.17
CA TRP A 139 4.30 -10.61 -4.02
C TRP A 139 3.12 -9.67 -4.28
N TYR A 140 3.33 -8.34 -4.39
CA TYR A 140 2.21 -7.39 -4.46
C TYR A 140 1.23 -7.70 -5.60
N ARG A 141 1.72 -8.27 -6.71
CA ARG A 141 0.86 -8.66 -7.85
C ARG A 141 -0.08 -9.79 -7.51
N ASN A 142 0.39 -10.77 -6.74
CA ASN A 142 -0.43 -11.86 -6.23
C ASN A 142 -1.49 -11.35 -5.25
N GLN A 143 -1.27 -10.20 -4.59
CA GLN A 143 -2.25 -9.55 -3.71
C GLN A 143 -2.82 -8.24 -4.27
N SER A 144 -2.91 -8.11 -5.61
CA SER A 144 -3.22 -6.83 -6.27
C SER A 144 -4.53 -6.17 -5.81
N ALA A 145 -5.59 -6.94 -5.54
CA ALA A 145 -6.87 -6.39 -5.06
C ALA A 145 -6.75 -5.71 -3.69
N ALA A 146 -6.07 -6.36 -2.73
CA ALA A 146 -5.87 -5.79 -1.40
C ALA A 146 -4.95 -4.56 -1.44
N ILE A 147 -3.89 -4.61 -2.26
CA ILE A 147 -2.97 -3.49 -2.45
C ILE A 147 -3.67 -2.30 -3.13
N GLU A 148 -4.48 -2.54 -4.15
CA GLU A 148 -5.27 -1.50 -4.79
C GLU A 148 -6.26 -0.87 -3.82
N HIS A 149 -6.97 -1.68 -3.05
CA HIS A 149 -7.93 -1.22 -2.04
C HIS A 149 -7.24 -0.35 -0.98
N ALA A 150 -6.12 -0.82 -0.42
CA ALA A 150 -5.33 -0.07 0.54
C ALA A 150 -4.83 1.28 -0.03
N ALA A 151 -4.30 1.26 -1.26
CA ALA A 151 -3.84 2.47 -1.95
C ALA A 151 -4.99 3.45 -2.23
N PHE A 152 -6.16 2.95 -2.64
CA PHE A 152 -7.35 3.74 -2.91
C PHE A 152 -7.82 4.51 -1.65
N HIS A 153 -7.81 3.85 -0.50
CA HIS A 153 -8.23 4.44 0.76
C HIS A 153 -7.17 5.40 1.32
N ILE A 154 -5.90 4.98 1.40
CA ILE A 154 -4.85 5.80 2.01
C ILE A 154 -4.56 7.07 1.20
N LEU A 155 -4.76 7.03 -0.13
CA LEU A 155 -4.63 8.20 -1.01
C LEU A 155 -5.95 8.96 -1.19
N GLU A 156 -7.00 8.56 -0.47
CA GLU A 156 -8.32 9.20 -0.48
C GLU A 156 -8.92 9.38 -1.88
N VAL A 157 -8.70 8.39 -2.76
CA VAL A 157 -9.09 8.48 -4.17
C VAL A 157 -10.59 8.70 -4.34
N TYR A 158 -11.40 8.16 -3.42
CA TYR A 158 -12.86 8.35 -3.37
C TYR A 158 -13.30 9.82 -3.21
N LYS A 159 -12.45 10.72 -2.67
CA LYS A 159 -12.75 12.15 -2.57
C LYS A 159 -12.67 12.87 -3.93
N GLY A 160 -12.28 12.15 -4.98
CA GLY A 160 -12.19 12.66 -6.34
C GLY A 160 -10.93 13.49 -6.60
N PRO A 161 -10.70 13.90 -7.85
CA PRO A 161 -9.40 14.39 -8.32
C PRO A 161 -8.92 15.70 -7.68
N LYS A 162 -9.81 16.47 -7.06
CA LYS A 162 -9.49 17.75 -6.40
C LYS A 162 -9.17 17.62 -4.91
N ALA A 163 -9.73 16.61 -4.25
CA ALA A 163 -9.61 16.43 -2.80
C ALA A 163 -8.83 15.16 -2.40
N SER A 164 -8.55 14.27 -3.35
CA SER A 164 -7.66 13.12 -3.14
C SER A 164 -6.21 13.54 -2.93
N LEU A 165 -5.42 12.66 -2.34
CA LEU A 165 -3.99 12.84 -2.11
C LEU A 165 -3.10 12.44 -3.31
N LEU A 166 -3.68 11.98 -4.43
CA LEU A 166 -2.96 11.49 -5.61
C LEU A 166 -1.88 12.43 -6.17
N ARG A 167 -2.06 13.75 -6.00
CA ARG A 167 -1.12 14.76 -6.55
C ARG A 167 0.02 15.11 -5.59
N THR A 168 -0.13 14.77 -4.31
CA THR A 168 0.71 15.28 -3.23
C THR A 168 1.38 14.18 -2.43
N HIS A 169 0.85 12.95 -2.45
CA HIS A 169 1.31 11.85 -1.60
C HIS A 169 1.69 10.59 -2.39
N VAL A 170 2.45 9.73 -1.72
CA VAL A 170 2.84 8.38 -2.13
C VAL A 170 2.27 7.39 -1.11
N ALA A 171 1.72 6.27 -1.59
CA ALA A 171 1.35 5.16 -0.72
C ALA A 171 2.60 4.32 -0.44
N VAL A 172 3.06 4.36 0.81
CA VAL A 172 4.28 3.68 1.28
C VAL A 172 3.89 2.42 2.03
N PHE A 173 4.15 1.26 1.44
CA PHE A 173 3.93 -0.06 2.00
C PHE A 173 5.22 -0.57 2.65
N THR A 174 5.18 -0.80 3.96
CA THR A 174 6.29 -1.45 4.65
C THR A 174 6.09 -2.95 4.61
N VAL A 175 7.10 -3.66 4.11
CA VAL A 175 7.11 -5.12 3.97
C VAL A 175 8.36 -5.73 4.59
N ARG A 176 8.34 -7.04 4.83
CA ARG A 176 9.51 -7.87 5.16
C ARG A 176 9.68 -8.93 4.10
N VAL A 177 10.85 -9.03 3.51
CA VAL A 177 11.26 -10.23 2.78
C VAL A 177 11.74 -11.27 3.79
N ASP A 178 11.37 -12.53 3.62
CA ASP A 178 11.78 -13.59 4.54
C ASP A 178 13.31 -13.68 4.67
N GLU A 179 13.77 -13.96 5.89
CA GLU A 179 15.21 -14.00 6.19
C GLU A 179 15.87 -15.26 5.63
N LYS A 180 15.16 -16.39 5.65
CA LYS A 180 15.69 -17.71 5.24
C LYS A 180 15.47 -17.97 3.76
N THR A 181 14.34 -17.52 3.23
CA THR A 181 13.90 -17.77 1.86
C THR A 181 13.55 -16.45 1.15
N PRO A 182 14.49 -15.51 1.00
CA PRO A 182 14.24 -14.15 0.51
C PRO A 182 13.81 -14.02 -0.96
N GLU A 183 13.89 -15.11 -1.72
CA GLU A 183 13.43 -15.16 -3.11
C GLU A 183 12.00 -15.69 -3.23
N ASP A 184 11.39 -16.15 -2.13
CA ASP A 184 10.01 -16.65 -2.10
C ASP A 184 9.03 -15.49 -1.89
N PRO A 185 8.22 -15.13 -2.90
CA PRO A 185 7.26 -14.03 -2.78
C PRO A 185 6.13 -14.34 -1.81
N ASP A 186 5.78 -15.61 -1.57
CA ASP A 186 4.66 -15.97 -0.70
C ASP A 186 5.00 -15.79 0.78
N LEU A 187 6.28 -15.67 1.10
CA LEU A 187 6.78 -15.43 2.46
C LEU A 187 7.02 -13.94 2.77
N VAL A 188 6.75 -13.04 1.82
CA VAL A 188 6.81 -11.60 2.07
C VAL A 188 5.67 -11.17 3.00
N ARG A 189 6.02 -10.52 4.11
CA ARG A 189 5.07 -10.06 5.12
C ARG A 189 4.76 -8.58 4.95
N PHE A 190 3.50 -8.20 5.02
CA PHE A 190 3.07 -6.80 5.08
C PHE A 190 2.96 -6.33 6.53
N PHE A 191 3.36 -5.09 6.81
CA PHE A 191 3.19 -4.48 8.14
C PHE A 191 2.19 -3.34 8.14
N ASN A 192 2.38 -2.35 7.27
CA ASN A 192 1.53 -1.17 7.21
C ASN A 192 1.61 -0.46 5.86
N VAL A 193 0.64 0.42 5.63
CA VAL A 193 0.65 1.39 4.54
C VAL A 193 0.44 2.79 5.11
N LEU A 194 1.17 3.77 4.61
CA LEU A 194 1.03 5.17 4.98
C LEU A 194 0.97 6.05 3.73
N ALA A 195 0.21 7.15 3.77
CA ALA A 195 0.32 8.21 2.79
C ALA A 195 1.37 9.21 3.26
N LEU A 196 2.48 9.32 2.53
CA LEU A 196 3.52 10.32 2.82
C LEU A 196 3.52 11.43 1.77
N PRO A 197 3.59 12.71 2.17
CA PRO A 197 3.83 13.81 1.24
C PRO A 197 5.09 13.58 0.41
N LEU A 198 5.06 13.91 -0.89
CA LEU A 198 6.15 13.63 -1.83
C LEU A 198 7.52 14.14 -1.38
N ASP A 199 7.58 15.31 -0.75
CA ASP A 199 8.84 15.90 -0.31
C ASP A 199 9.36 15.25 0.98
N GLU A 200 8.46 14.84 1.89
CA GLU A 200 8.84 14.05 3.08
C GLU A 200 9.32 12.65 2.67
N PHE A 201 8.60 12.01 1.77
CA PHE A 201 8.95 10.73 1.18
C PHE A 201 10.35 10.76 0.55
N ALA A 202 10.67 11.79 -0.23
CA ALA A 202 11.98 11.96 -0.85
C ALA A 202 13.13 12.00 0.17
N GLN A 203 12.91 12.72 1.28
CA GLN A 203 13.89 12.86 2.35
C GLN A 203 14.05 11.54 3.13
N GLN A 204 12.94 10.93 3.56
CA GLN A 204 12.95 9.72 4.38
C GLN A 204 13.54 8.52 3.63
N MET A 205 13.21 8.36 2.34
CA MET A 205 13.65 7.21 1.54
C MET A 205 14.99 7.42 0.83
N ARG A 206 15.65 8.58 1.04
CA ARG A 206 16.92 8.94 0.37
C ARG A 206 16.85 8.75 -1.14
N MET A 207 15.75 9.18 -1.74
CA MET A 207 15.44 8.89 -3.13
C MET A 207 16.40 9.62 -4.08
N ASP A 208 16.91 8.92 -5.09
CA ASP A 208 17.65 9.57 -6.16
C ASP A 208 16.74 10.49 -7.00
N LYS A 209 17.35 11.50 -7.61
CA LYS A 209 16.64 12.51 -8.40
C LYS A 209 15.79 11.90 -9.51
N MET A 210 16.29 10.88 -10.21
CA MET A 210 15.59 10.27 -11.34
C MET A 210 14.30 9.59 -10.88
N ASN A 211 14.34 8.83 -9.79
CA ASN A 211 13.14 8.19 -9.24
C ASN A 211 12.17 9.19 -8.61
N LEU A 212 12.67 10.26 -7.97
CA LEU A 212 11.82 11.33 -7.44
C LEU A 212 11.08 12.06 -8.56
N ASP A 213 11.76 12.41 -9.65
CA ASP A 213 11.14 13.07 -10.82
C ASP A 213 10.05 12.19 -11.44
N ARG A 214 10.23 10.87 -11.44
CA ARG A 214 9.20 9.90 -11.88
C ARG A 214 7.97 9.91 -10.96
N CYS A 215 8.17 9.90 -9.64
CA CYS A 215 7.08 9.98 -8.68
C CYS A 215 6.30 11.30 -8.83
N LYS A 216 7.02 12.43 -8.96
CA LYS A 216 6.41 13.74 -9.21
C LYS A 216 5.66 13.81 -10.54
N LYS A 217 6.19 13.19 -11.61
CA LYS A 217 5.47 13.08 -12.90
C LYS A 217 4.20 12.26 -12.75
N ALA A 218 4.28 11.07 -12.15
CA ALA A 218 3.14 10.18 -11.95
C ALA A 218 2.01 10.84 -11.13
N ALA A 219 2.35 11.50 -10.03
CA ALA A 219 1.40 12.23 -9.19
C ALA A 219 0.71 13.38 -9.96
N ARG A 220 1.47 14.15 -10.76
CA ARG A 220 0.90 15.19 -11.63
C ARG A 220 -0.07 14.64 -12.67
N THR A 221 0.17 13.42 -13.16
CA THR A 221 -0.72 12.70 -14.08
C THR A 221 -1.82 11.90 -13.39
N GLN A 222 -2.04 12.13 -12.08
CA GLN A 222 -3.06 11.48 -11.26
C GLN A 222 -2.98 9.94 -11.23
N MET A 223 -1.78 9.40 -11.26
CA MET A 223 -1.54 7.98 -11.00
C MET A 223 -1.31 7.75 -9.51
N MET A 224 -1.72 6.59 -9.02
CA MET A 224 -1.30 6.10 -7.71
C MET A 224 0.19 5.75 -7.78
N VAL A 225 0.97 6.34 -6.87
CA VAL A 225 2.38 5.99 -6.67
C VAL A 225 2.45 5.02 -5.50
N LEU A 226 2.82 3.77 -5.78
CA LEU A 226 2.99 2.73 -4.77
C LEU A 226 4.49 2.51 -4.54
N TYR A 227 4.93 2.69 -3.31
CA TYR A 227 6.31 2.47 -2.90
C TYR A 227 6.33 1.36 -1.85
N PHE A 228 7.02 0.27 -2.15
CA PHE A 228 7.20 -0.85 -1.24
C PHE A 228 8.62 -0.82 -0.69
N VAL A 229 8.78 -1.01 0.62
CA VAL A 229 10.10 -0.98 1.25
C VAL A 229 10.24 -2.01 2.38
N ASP A 230 11.36 -2.72 2.33
CA ASP A 230 11.93 -3.44 3.46
C ASP A 230 13.02 -2.57 4.08
N MET A 231 12.76 -2.08 5.30
CA MET A 231 13.64 -1.13 5.97
C MET A 231 14.93 -1.76 6.55
N GLN A 232 14.98 -3.08 6.78
CA GLN A 232 16.19 -3.75 7.30
C GLN A 232 17.20 -4.01 6.20
N ASP A 233 16.71 -4.43 5.03
CA ASP A 233 17.56 -4.71 3.88
C ASP A 233 17.68 -3.51 2.93
N TRP A 234 16.96 -2.42 3.23
CA TRP A 234 16.81 -1.24 2.38
C TRP A 234 16.38 -1.58 0.94
N LEU A 235 15.63 -2.67 0.80
CA LEU A 235 15.12 -3.17 -0.46
C LEU A 235 13.82 -2.44 -0.78
N HIS A 236 13.69 -1.88 -1.97
CA HIS A 236 12.50 -1.13 -2.34
C HIS A 236 12.08 -1.36 -3.78
N HIS A 237 10.79 -1.17 -4.03
CA HIS A 237 10.16 -1.30 -5.33
C HIS A 237 9.12 -0.21 -5.56
N ILE A 238 9.08 0.38 -6.75
CA ILE A 238 8.16 1.48 -7.08
C ILE A 238 7.30 1.10 -8.27
N GLU A 239 5.99 1.29 -8.14
CA GLU A 239 5.01 1.06 -9.19
C GLU A 239 4.09 2.26 -9.36
N PHE A 240 3.56 2.37 -10.58
CA PHE A 240 2.65 3.44 -10.98
C PHE A 240 1.42 2.82 -11.61
N HIS A 241 0.26 3.09 -11.01
CA HIS A 241 -1.01 2.51 -11.42
C HIS A 241 -2.05 3.59 -11.64
N GLY A 242 -2.93 3.38 -12.62
CA GLY A 242 -4.13 4.21 -12.75
C GLY A 242 -5.05 3.97 -11.53
N PRO A 243 -5.67 5.00 -10.96
CA PRO A 243 -6.66 4.80 -9.90
C PRO A 243 -7.86 4.02 -10.44
N PRO A 244 -8.45 3.10 -9.66
CA PRO A 244 -9.71 2.47 -10.02
C PRO A 244 -10.86 3.49 -9.97
N SER A 245 -12.03 3.11 -10.49
CA SER A 245 -13.24 3.95 -10.38
C SER A 245 -13.57 4.26 -8.92
N SER A 246 -13.98 5.50 -8.66
CA SER A 246 -14.43 5.93 -7.33
C SER A 246 -15.90 5.59 -7.05
N GLU A 247 -16.66 5.13 -8.04
CA GLU A 247 -17.98 4.53 -7.81
C GLU A 247 -17.81 3.16 -7.12
N PRO A 248 -18.55 2.86 -6.03
CA PRO A 248 -19.74 3.55 -5.50
C PRO A 248 -19.49 4.62 -4.41
N TYR A 249 -18.25 4.82 -3.93
CA TYR A 249 -17.96 5.73 -2.80
C TYR A 249 -18.37 7.19 -3.06
N THR A 250 -18.39 7.63 -4.33
CA THR A 250 -18.86 8.97 -4.72
C THR A 250 -20.38 9.10 -4.84
N ARG A 251 -21.13 7.99 -4.94
CA ARG A 251 -22.59 8.01 -5.13
C ARG A 251 -23.39 8.03 -3.81
N GLY A 252 -22.74 7.95 -2.65
CA GLY A 252 -23.45 7.91 -1.36
C GLY A 252 -24.36 6.69 -1.18
N GLU A 253 -24.36 5.74 -2.13
CA GLU A 253 -25.09 4.48 -2.03
C GLU A 253 -24.38 3.59 -1.02
N LYS A 254 -24.85 3.63 0.22
CA LYS A 254 -24.60 2.59 1.22
C LYS A 254 -25.14 1.30 0.62
N ASN A 255 -24.26 0.46 0.07
CA ASN A 255 -24.66 -0.85 -0.39
C ASN A 255 -25.19 -1.61 0.83
N SER A 256 -26.49 -1.92 0.85
CA SER A 256 -27.19 -2.50 2.01
C SER A 256 -26.70 -3.89 2.38
N ARG A 257 -25.87 -4.53 1.52
CA ARG A 257 -25.14 -5.77 1.80
C ARG A 257 -23.68 -5.57 2.25
N GLN A 258 -23.18 -4.33 2.25
CA GLN A 258 -21.86 -3.94 2.77
C GLN A 258 -21.99 -3.12 4.05
N THR A 259 -22.98 -3.42 4.90
CA THR A 259 -23.03 -2.94 6.29
C THR A 259 -21.99 -3.65 7.19
N LEU A 260 -20.86 -4.07 6.63
CA LEU A 260 -19.61 -4.11 7.37
C LEU A 260 -19.10 -2.68 7.30
N ALA A 261 -19.36 -1.90 8.36
CA ALA A 261 -18.96 -0.51 8.46
C ALA A 261 -17.49 -0.35 8.03
N CYS A 262 -17.23 0.23 6.84
CA CYS A 262 -15.87 0.69 6.53
C CYS A 262 -15.54 1.75 7.58
N PRO A 263 -14.52 1.54 8.43
CA PRO A 263 -14.17 2.48 9.49
C PRO A 263 -13.87 3.89 8.94
N CYS A 264 -13.49 3.96 7.66
CA CYS A 264 -13.25 5.16 6.88
C CYS A 264 -14.41 6.18 6.82
N HIS A 265 -15.66 5.78 7.14
CA HIS A 265 -16.81 6.69 7.13
C HIS A 265 -17.05 7.42 8.47
N HIS A 266 -16.52 6.94 9.60
CA HIS A 266 -16.67 7.63 10.89
C HIS A 266 -15.74 8.86 11.01
N GLU A 267 -14.60 8.89 10.31
CA GLU A 267 -13.70 10.05 10.33
C GLU A 267 -14.20 11.25 9.51
N ALA A 268 -15.06 11.03 8.51
CA ALA A 268 -15.56 12.12 7.65
C ALA A 268 -16.44 13.12 8.43
N GLU A 269 -17.20 12.64 9.41
CA GLU A 269 -18.03 13.48 10.28
C GLU A 269 -17.18 14.17 11.37
N TRP A 270 -16.12 13.50 11.84
CA TRP A 270 -15.20 14.07 12.84
C TRP A 270 -14.37 15.24 12.29
N TRP A 271 -13.86 15.15 11.06
CA TRP A 271 -13.15 16.25 10.40
C TRP A 271 -14.06 17.39 9.91
N ALA A 272 -15.36 17.14 9.73
CA ALA A 272 -16.35 18.18 9.48
C ALA A 272 -16.61 19.00 10.76
N ALA A 273 -16.69 18.34 11.92
CA ALA A 273 -16.86 18.99 13.22
C ALA A 273 -15.65 19.86 13.63
N LYS A 274 -14.42 19.39 13.35
CA LYS A 274 -13.19 20.16 13.67
C LYS A 274 -12.98 21.43 12.84
N ARG A 275 -13.62 21.55 11.67
CA ARG A 275 -13.59 22.78 10.84
C ARG A 275 -14.64 23.82 11.23
N ALA A 276 -15.64 23.44 12.02
CA ALA A 276 -16.75 24.31 12.41
C ALA A 276 -16.57 25.01 13.77
N GLY A 277 -15.51 24.72 14.53
CA GLY A 277 -15.30 25.28 15.87
C GLY A 277 -13.86 25.75 16.09
N GLY A 278 -13.60 27.04 15.85
CA GLY A 278 -12.39 27.71 16.32
C GLY A 278 -12.58 28.23 17.74
N SER A 279 -11.71 27.84 18.67
CA SER A 279 -11.05 28.72 19.65
C SER A 279 -10.32 27.91 20.73
N GLY A 280 -9.07 28.32 21.01
CA GLY A 280 -8.37 28.11 22.28
C GLY A 280 -7.83 26.71 22.57
N VAL A 281 -6.50 26.53 22.57
CA VAL A 281 -5.65 26.69 23.77
C VAL A 281 -4.20 26.38 23.38
N GLU A 282 -3.31 27.16 23.97
CA GLU A 282 -1.85 27.25 23.80
C GLU A 282 -1.01 26.00 24.16
N ASN A 283 0.08 25.87 23.39
CA ASN A 283 1.47 25.60 23.77
C ASN A 283 1.81 24.53 24.84
N SER A 284 2.59 23.52 24.44
CA SER A 284 3.89 23.25 25.08
C SER A 284 4.76 22.28 24.25
N ARG A 285 6.04 22.67 24.12
CA ARG A 285 7.16 21.87 23.59
C ARG A 285 7.46 20.69 24.52
N THR A 286 7.73 19.51 23.94
CA THR A 286 8.85 18.66 24.40
C THR A 286 9.32 17.73 23.28
N GLU A 287 10.64 17.62 23.14
CA GLU A 287 11.38 16.76 22.22
C GLU A 287 11.33 15.26 22.62
N VAL A 288 11.80 14.43 21.68
CA VAL A 288 12.53 13.14 21.83
C VAL A 288 11.83 11.88 21.27
N ARG A 289 12.40 11.42 20.14
CA ARG A 289 12.72 10.03 19.72
C ARG A 289 11.96 8.85 20.36
N ARG A 290 11.31 8.02 19.52
CA ARG A 290 11.76 6.67 19.09
C ARG A 290 10.65 5.94 18.32
N ALA A 291 11.06 5.17 17.32
CA ALA A 291 10.24 4.23 16.56
C ALA A 291 9.85 2.99 17.41
N ASN A 292 8.65 2.44 17.22
CA ASN A 292 8.43 1.08 16.71
C ASN A 292 6.97 0.58 16.80
N SER A 293 6.61 -0.16 15.75
CA SER A 293 5.74 -1.36 15.69
C SER A 293 4.27 -1.28 16.10
N HIS A 294 3.38 -1.36 15.11
CA HIS A 294 2.06 -1.95 15.27
C HIS A 294 2.19 -3.47 15.40
N GLY A 295 1.78 -4.01 16.54
CA GLY A 295 1.73 -5.44 16.81
C GLY A 295 0.48 -6.06 16.17
N VAL A 296 0.70 -7.09 15.35
CA VAL A 296 -0.32 -8.07 15.00
C VAL A 296 -0.10 -9.25 15.94
N VAL A 297 -1.04 -9.50 16.84
CA VAL A 297 -1.05 -10.73 17.65
C VAL A 297 -1.89 -11.75 16.89
N SER A 298 -1.23 -12.77 16.34
CA SER A 298 -1.90 -13.97 15.84
C SER A 298 -1.94 -15.00 16.97
N THR A 299 -3.10 -15.63 17.18
CA THR A 299 -3.24 -16.83 18.03
C THR A 299 -3.14 -18.09 17.18
#